data_AF-A0A9E2C2Z4-F1
#
_entry.id   AF-A0A9E2C2Z4-F1
#
_cell.length_a   1.000
_cell.length_b   1.000
_cell.length_c   1.000
_cell.angle_alpha   90.00
_cell.angle_beta   90.00
_cell.angle_gamma   90.00
#
_symmetry.space_group_name_H-M   'P 1'
#
loop_
_entity.id
_entity.type
_entity.pdbx_description
1 polymer ?
#
loop_
_entity_poly.entity_id
_entity_poly.type
_entity_poly.pdbx_seq_one_letter_code
_entity_poly.pdbx_strand_id
1 'polypeptide(L)' 'MEITWDKNRCSHSGVCVRSLPAVFRIHEGQFVIKPAGASEPDVRRIVAACPSGALTAR' A
#
# COMPACT_ATOMS: atom_id res chain seq x y z
N MET A 1 11.77 -6.03 -2.50
CA MET A 1 10.97 -4.80 -2.62
C MET A 1 10.65 -4.28 -1.24
N GLU A 2 11.07 -3.06 -0.95
CA GLU A 2 10.75 -2.35 0.29
C GLU A 2 9.60 -1.39 0.04
N ILE A 3 8.61 -1.37 0.94
CA ILE A 3 7.46 -0.47 0.85
C ILE A 3 7.38 0.35 2.13
N THR A 4 7.38 1.66 1.98
CA THR A 4 7.23 2.62 3.08
C THR A 4 5.85 3.26 3.05
N TRP A 5 5.27 3.46 4.23
CA TRP A 5 4.00 4.15 4.42
C TRP A 5 4.17 5.33 5.39
N ASP A 6 3.82 6.53 4.92
CA ASP A 6 3.78 7.74 5.72
C ASP A 6 2.35 8.01 6.21
N LYS A 7 2.12 7.76 7.51
CA LYS A 7 0.83 8.00 8.16
C LYS A 7 0.38 9.47 8.12
N ASN A 8 1.31 10.43 8.11
CA ASN A 8 0.98 11.86 8.13
C ASN A 8 0.53 12.36 6.76
N ARG A 9 0.95 11.67 5.68
CA ARG A 9 0.50 11.94 4.31
C ARG A 9 -0.68 11.09 3.89
N CYS A 10 -1.03 10.03 4.62
CA CYS A 10 -2.10 9.12 4.25
C CYS A 10 -3.46 9.84 4.29
N SER A 11 -4.17 9.90 3.16
CA SER A 11 -5.52 10.48 3.09
C SER A 11 -6.65 9.45 3.29
N HIS A 12 -6.30 8.20 3.63
CA HIS A 12 -7.26 7.11 3.85
C HIS A 12 -8.23 6.87 2.67
N SER A 13 -7.78 7.12 1.43
CA SER A 13 -8.60 6.94 0.20
C SER A 13 -9.08 5.51 -0.04
N GLY A 14 -8.43 4.52 0.58
CA GLY A 14 -8.77 3.11 0.43
C GLY A 14 -8.29 2.46 -0.88
N VAL A 15 -7.62 3.21 -1.78
CA VAL A 15 -7.15 2.68 -3.07
C VAL A 15 -6.24 1.47 -2.89
N CYS A 16 -5.29 1.53 -1.95
CA CYS A 16 -4.33 0.47 -1.71
C CYS A 16 -5.01 -0.83 -1.24
N VAL A 17 -5.81 -0.75 -0.18
CA VAL A 17 -6.47 -1.91 0.43
C VAL A 17 -7.56 -2.53 -0.45
N ARG A 18 -8.22 -1.72 -1.29
CA ARG A 18 -9.26 -2.22 -2.23
C ARG A 18 -8.66 -2.82 -3.49
N SER A 19 -7.54 -2.29 -3.96
CA SER A 19 -6.93 -2.73 -5.23
C SER A 19 -6.02 -3.94 -5.07
N LEU A 20 -5.35 -4.10 -3.93
CA LEU A 20 -4.42 -5.22 -3.70
C LEU A 20 -4.43 -5.67 -2.24
N PRO A 21 -5.54 -6.26 -1.76
CA PRO A 21 -5.73 -6.66 -0.35
C PRO A 21 -4.75 -7.75 0.12
N ALA A 22 -4.17 -8.51 -0.81
CA ALA A 22 -3.12 -9.48 -0.50
C ALA A 22 -1.82 -8.81 0.01
N VAL A 23 -1.62 -7.53 -0.34
CA VAL A 23 -0.43 -6.75 0.02
C VAL A 23 -0.77 -5.67 1.04
N PHE A 24 -1.80 -4.86 0.79
CA PHE A 24 -2.20 -3.77 1.69
C PHE A 24 -3.47 -4.17 2.42
N ARG A 25 -3.42 -4.30 3.75
CA ARG A 25 -4.61 -4.69 4.52
C ARG A 25 -4.65 -4.01 5.87
N ILE A 26 -5.85 -3.89 6.41
CA ILE A 26 -6.05 -3.57 7.83
C ILE A 26 -6.21 -4.89 8.57
N HIS A 27 -5.35 -5.13 9.55
CA HIS A 27 -5.44 -6.28 10.44
C HIS A 27 -5.43 -5.76 11.87
N GLU A 28 -6.47 -6.07 12.65
CA GLU A 28 -6.62 -5.60 14.04
C GLU A 28 -6.52 -4.07 14.19
N GLY A 29 -7.05 -3.32 13.22
CA GLY A 29 -6.98 -1.86 13.21
C GLY A 29 -5.63 -1.27 12.79
N GLN A 30 -4.63 -2.12 12.51
CA GLN A 30 -3.31 -1.69 12.04
C GLN A 30 -3.18 -1.85 10.52
N PHE A 31 -2.52 -0.89 9.88
CA PHE A 31 -2.17 -1.00 8.46
C PHE A 31 -0.95 -1.91 8.29
N VAL A 32 -1.16 -3.04 7.63
CA VAL A 32 -0.16 -4.08 7.39
C VAL A 32 0.16 -4.13 5.90
N ILE A 33 1.45 -4.18 5.59
CA ILE A 33 1.97 -4.31 4.23
C ILE A 33 2.70 -5.65 4.10
N LYS A 34 2.27 -6.49 3.16
CA LYS A 34 2.85 -7.79 2.85
C LYS A 34 3.29 -7.84 1.39
N PRO A 35 4.51 -7.37 1.05
CA PRO A 35 4.97 -7.28 -0.34
C PRO A 35 4.93 -8.61 -1.10
N ALA A 36 5.13 -9.74 -0.41
CA ALA A 36 5.08 -11.08 -0.99
C ALA A 36 3.66 -11.55 -1.39
N GLY A 37 2.63 -10.73 -1.19
CA GLY A 37 1.24 -11.06 -1.55
C GLY A 37 0.91 -10.89 -3.05
N ALA A 38 1.79 -10.29 -3.85
CA ALA A 38 1.59 -10.06 -5.28
C ALA A 38 2.91 -9.90 -6.04
N SER A 39 2.82 -9.75 -7.36
CA SER A 39 3.96 -9.45 -8.21
C SER A 39 4.51 -8.04 -7.95
N GLU A 40 5.83 -7.85 -8.11
CA GLU A 40 6.46 -6.53 -7.94
C GLU A 40 5.83 -5.44 -8.84
N PRO A 41 5.52 -5.70 -10.13
CA PRO A 41 4.83 -4.74 -10.99
C PRO A 41 3.44 -4.32 -10.46
N ASP A 42 2.65 -5.27 -9.94
CA ASP A 42 1.34 -4.96 -9.37
C ASP A 42 1.45 -4.08 -8.14
N VAL A 43 2.41 -4.39 -7.26
CA VAL A 43 2.65 -3.57 -6.07
C VAL A 43 3.06 -2.16 -6.49
N ARG A 44 4.02 -2.01 -7.41
CA ARG A 44 4.48 -0.69 -7.90
C ARG A 44 3.33 0.12 -8.50
N ARG A 45 2.45 -0.53 -9.28
CA ARG A 45 1.24 0.09 -9.84
C ARG A 45 0.32 0.65 -8.75
N ILE A 46 0.08 -0.10 -7.68
CA ILE A 46 -0.80 0.35 -6.59
C ILE A 46 -0.14 1.42 -5.71
N VAL A 47 1.16 1.31 -5.46
CA VAL A 47 1.92 2.36 -4.77
C VAL A 47 1.84 3.68 -5.53
N ALA A 48 2.02 3.66 -6.86
CA ALA A 48 1.90 4.83 -7.71
C ALA A 48 0.47 5.40 -7.79
N ALA A 49 -0.55 4.56 -7.59
CA ALA A 49 -1.96 4.98 -7.55
C ALA A 49 -2.36 5.65 -6.21
N CYS A 50 -1.46 5.77 -5.24
CA CYS A 50 -1.73 6.44 -3.98
C CYS A 50 -1.91 7.95 -4.21
N PRO A 51 -3.12 8.52 -4.05
CA PRO A 51 -3.39 9.91 -4.43
C PRO A 51 -2.65 10.92 -3.55
N SER A 52 -2.30 10.54 -2.32
CA SER A 52 -1.59 11.41 -1.40
C SER A 52 -0.07 11.20 -1.41
N GLY A 53 0.45 10.26 -2.20
CA GLY A 53 1.87 9.90 -2.22
C GLY A 53 2.38 9.34 -0.89
N ALA A 54 1.49 8.80 -0.05
CA ALA A 54 1.86 8.23 1.25
C ALA A 54 2.59 6.88 1.14
N LEU A 55 2.49 6.20 0.00
CA LEU A 55 3.18 4.95 -0.26
C LEU A 55 4.39 5.18 -1.16
N THR A 56 5.53 4.59 -0.81
CA THR A 56 6.74 4.58 -1.64
C THR A 56 7.26 3.16 -1.78
N ALA A 57 7.76 2.80 -2.96
CA ALA A 57 8.35 1.50 -3.26
C ALA A 57 9.78 1.65 -3.75
N ARG A 58 10.72 0.94 -3.13
CA ARG A 58 12.14 0.89 -3.52
C ARG A 58 12.50 -0.55 -3.85
#